data_AF-A0A9D4IFR9-F1
#
_entry.id   AF-A0A9D4IFR9-F1
#
_cell.length_a   1.000
_cell.length_b   1.000
_cell.length_c   1.000
_cell.angle_alpha   90.00
_cell.angle_beta   90.00
_cell.angle_gamma   90.00
#
_symmetry.space_group_name_H-M   'P 1'
#
loop_
_entity.id
_entity.type
_entity.pdbx_description
1 polymer ?
#
loop_
_entity_poly.entity_id
_entity_poly.type
_entity_poly.pdbx_seq_one_letter_code
_entity_poly.pdbx_strand_id
1 'polypeptide(L)'
;MLRVPASSKVHPDLLTNTVYVPALLQSMMSSENKKHRLRSDKCKGDLVIDGSASVKWGLGWRERLLCTRCKYVGKHYKLYNEVQSSTRGRKAAQINVGSQIGVASTSIGNTGFLRILNTTYIIAPSPLLCKKQANKVNTAMKSLNERSMCDIKKNLVLKMPK
;
A
#
# COMPACT_ATOMS: atom_id res chain seq x y z
N MET A 1 3.69 8.68 -22.17
CA MET A 1 4.20 8.84 -20.78
C MET A 1 3.92 10.28 -20.39
N LEU A 2 3.01 10.52 -19.44
CA LEU A 2 2.76 11.86 -18.94
C LEU A 2 4.00 12.28 -18.13
N ARG A 3 4.73 13.29 -18.64
CA ARG A 3 5.97 13.77 -18.03
C ARG A 3 5.61 14.51 -16.75
N VAL A 4 6.19 14.08 -15.64
CA VAL A 4 6.21 14.86 -14.40
C VAL A 4 6.91 16.20 -14.71
N PRO A 5 6.34 17.36 -14.34
CA PRO A 5 6.95 18.65 -14.64
C PRO A 5 8.33 18.73 -13.98
N ALA A 6 9.38 18.87 -14.80
CA ALA A 6 10.78 18.86 -14.35
C ALA A 6 11.21 20.13 -13.59
N SER A 7 10.28 21.03 -13.25
CA SER A 7 10.59 22.41 -12.81
C SER A 7 10.29 22.73 -11.34
N SER A 8 9.89 21.76 -10.52
CA SER A 8 9.62 22.02 -9.10
C SER A 8 10.78 21.52 -8.25
N LYS A 9 11.18 22.29 -7.22
CA LYS A 9 12.11 21.88 -6.14
C LYS A 9 11.54 20.75 -5.27
N VAL A 10 10.51 20.06 -5.75
CA VAL A 10 9.69 19.08 -5.06
C VAL A 10 10.09 17.71 -5.60
N HIS A 11 10.31 16.75 -4.69
CA HIS A 11 10.69 15.40 -5.07
C HIS A 11 9.64 14.79 -6.04
N PRO A 12 10.04 14.12 -7.13
CA PRO A 12 9.10 13.65 -8.16
C PRO A 12 8.00 12.74 -7.61
N ASP A 13 8.29 11.93 -6.58
CA ASP A 13 7.28 11.08 -5.96
C ASP A 13 6.15 11.87 -5.27
N LEU A 14 6.44 13.10 -4.81
CA LEU A 14 5.42 14.00 -4.23
C LEU A 14 4.55 14.66 -5.30
N LEU A 15 4.88 14.50 -6.59
CA LEU A 15 4.08 14.95 -7.73
C LEU A 15 3.17 13.85 -8.28
N THR A 16 3.12 12.70 -7.59
CA THR A 16 2.31 11.55 -7.97
C THR A 16 1.21 11.30 -6.95
N ASN A 17 0.16 10.60 -7.37
CA ASN A 17 -0.90 10.17 -6.47
C ASN A 17 -0.41 9.00 -5.62
N THR A 18 -0.33 9.22 -4.31
CA THR A 18 0.08 8.22 -3.33
C THR A 18 -1.12 7.71 -2.54
N VAL A 19 -1.22 6.41 -2.34
CA VAL A 19 -2.33 5.81 -1.58
C VAL A 19 -1.93 5.67 -0.12
N TYR A 20 -2.71 6.30 0.77
CA TYR A 20 -2.52 6.25 2.22
C TYR A 20 -3.80 5.84 2.93
N VAL A 21 -3.67 5.31 4.15
CA VAL A 21 -4.77 5.23 5.11
C VAL A 21 -4.88 6.58 5.82
N PRO A 22 -5.99 7.34 5.65
CA PRO A 22 -6.10 8.71 6.18
C PRO A 22 -5.86 8.80 7.69
N ALA A 23 -6.37 7.86 8.48
CA ALA A 23 -6.18 7.82 9.92
C ALA A 23 -4.70 7.69 10.32
N LEU A 24 -3.90 6.91 9.57
CA LEU A 24 -2.46 6.76 9.83
C LEU A 24 -1.70 8.03 9.46
N LEU A 25 -2.09 8.70 8.37
CA LEU A 25 -1.52 9.98 7.98
C LEU A 25 -1.81 11.07 9.03
N GLN A 26 -3.05 11.16 9.50
CA GLN A 26 -3.46 12.10 10.54
C GLN A 26 -2.70 11.84 11.86
N SER A 27 -2.53 10.56 12.24
CA SER A 27 -1.76 10.17 13.42
C SER A 27 -0.28 10.53 13.29
N MET A 28 0.33 10.29 12.13
CA MET A 28 1.70 10.73 11.83
C MET A 28 1.83 12.25 11.97
N MET A 29 0.98 13.02 11.29
CA MET A 29 1.02 14.49 11.33
C MET A 29 0.86 15.01 12.76
N SER A 30 -0.12 14.49 13.51
CA SER A 30 -0.39 14.95 14.87
C SER A 30 0.74 14.61 15.84
N SER A 31 1.30 13.40 15.73
CA SER A 31 2.37 12.94 16.61
C SER A 31 3.70 13.66 16.35
N GLU A 32 4.07 13.85 15.10
CA GLU A 32 5.32 14.55 14.76
C GLU A 32 5.20 16.05 15.02
N ASN A 33 4.03 16.68 14.81
CA ASN A 33 3.83 18.09 15.21
C ASN A 33 4.03 18.29 16.71
N LYS A 34 3.49 17.39 17.55
CA LYS A 34 3.72 17.45 19.00
C LYS A 34 5.20 17.32 19.34
N LYS A 35 5.90 16.35 18.75
CA LYS A 35 7.34 16.14 18.99
C LYS A 35 8.20 17.29 18.49
N HIS A 36 7.87 17.89 17.34
CA HIS A 36 8.56 19.04 16.79
C HIS A 36 8.45 20.23 17.75
N ARG A 37 7.24 20.52 18.25
CA ARG A 37 7.02 21.58 19.24
C ARG A 37 7.76 21.35 20.56
N LEU A 38 7.88 20.09 21.01
CA LEU A 38 8.64 19.76 22.22
C LEU A 38 10.15 19.95 22.04
N ARG A 39 10.69 19.65 20.85
CA ARG A 39 12.14 19.75 20.57
C ARG A 39 12.56 21.15 20.12
N SER A 40 11.67 21.92 19.52
CA SER A 40 11.95 23.22 18.92
C SER A 40 10.71 24.11 19.06
N ASP A 41 10.44 24.50 20.30
CA ASP A 41 9.29 25.31 20.74
C ASP A 41 9.09 26.60 19.93
N LYS A 42 10.19 27.26 19.54
CA LYS A 42 10.19 28.52 18.78
C LYS A 42 10.26 28.34 17.27
N CYS A 43 10.32 27.11 16.76
CA CYS A 43 10.43 26.88 15.33
C CYS A 43 9.10 27.18 14.62
N LYS A 44 9.13 28.15 13.70
CA LYS A 44 8.00 28.52 12.82
C LYS A 44 8.03 27.76 11.48
N GLY A 45 8.71 26.62 11.43
CA GLY A 45 8.82 25.81 10.22
C GLY A 45 7.69 24.82 10.09
N ASP A 46 7.30 24.54 8.85
CA ASP A 46 6.28 23.56 8.52
C ASP A 46 6.88 22.15 8.46
N LEU A 47 6.11 21.17 8.94
CA LEU A 47 6.42 19.76 8.75
C LEU A 47 5.90 19.30 7.39
N VAL A 48 6.80 18.84 6.54
CA VAL A 48 6.51 18.33 5.19
C VAL A 48 6.98 16.89 5.06
N ILE A 49 6.41 16.15 4.13
CA ILE A 49 6.88 14.81 3.79
C ILE A 49 8.28 14.91 3.19
N ASP A 50 9.20 14.12 3.75
CA ASP A 50 10.54 13.97 3.18
C ASP A 50 10.49 13.02 1.97
N GLY A 51 10.18 13.57 0.81
CA GLY A 51 10.09 12.82 -0.44
C GLY A 51 11.35 12.03 -0.78
N SER A 52 12.53 12.52 -0.38
CA SER A 52 13.81 11.85 -0.66
C SER A 52 14.01 10.58 0.18
N ALA A 53 13.27 10.44 1.28
CA ALA A 53 13.32 9.31 2.18
C ALA A 53 12.02 8.50 2.22
N SER A 54 11.08 8.78 1.31
CA SER A 54 9.86 8.00 1.10
C SER A 54 10.21 6.58 0.67
N VAL A 55 9.66 5.58 1.36
CA VAL A 55 9.94 4.16 1.05
C VAL A 55 8.67 3.46 0.60
N LYS A 56 8.65 3.10 -0.69
CA LYS A 56 7.56 2.36 -1.31
C LYS A 56 7.56 0.86 -0.96
N TRP A 57 6.37 0.28 -0.86
CA TRP A 57 6.13 -1.15 -0.59
C TRP A 57 4.94 -1.68 -1.38
N GLY A 58 5.16 -1.93 -2.68
CA GLY A 58 4.06 -2.15 -3.61
C GLY A 58 3.26 -0.86 -3.78
N LEU A 59 1.99 -0.85 -3.38
CA LEU A 59 1.14 0.35 -3.35
C LEU A 59 1.16 1.07 -2.01
N GLY A 60 1.67 0.43 -0.95
CA GLY A 60 1.82 1.05 0.36
C GLY A 60 3.08 1.90 0.46
N TRP A 61 3.03 2.91 1.32
CA TRP A 61 4.11 3.87 1.52
C TRP A 61 4.54 3.98 2.98
N ARG A 62 5.85 4.17 3.19
CA ARG A 62 6.41 4.55 4.48
C ARG A 62 7.01 5.94 4.37
N GLU A 63 6.43 6.86 5.11
CA GLU A 63 6.78 8.28 5.06
C GLU A 63 7.42 8.73 6.36
N ARG A 64 8.23 9.78 6.27
CA ARG A 64 8.68 10.55 7.44
C ARG A 64 8.47 12.03 7.17
N LEU A 65 8.39 12.81 8.24
CA LEU A 65 8.28 14.27 8.16
C LEU A 65 9.63 14.91 8.45
N LEU A 66 9.94 16.01 7.77
CA LEU A 66 11.04 16.91 8.10
C LEU A 66 10.51 18.32 8.30
N CYS A 67 11.20 19.12 9.11
CA CYS A 67 10.92 20.54 9.23
C CYS A 67 11.64 21.33 8.14
N THR A 68 10.95 22.30 7.55
CA THR A 68 11.50 23.18 6.51
C THR A 68 12.50 24.22 7.03
N ARG A 69 12.59 24.44 8.35
CA ARG A 69 13.44 25.49 8.95
C ARG A 69 14.47 24.99 9.95
N CYS A 70 14.17 23.93 10.72
CA CYS A 70 15.09 23.39 11.72
C CYS A 70 15.55 21.98 11.31
N LYS A 71 16.50 21.42 12.07
CA LYS A 71 17.06 20.08 11.83
C LYS A 71 16.15 18.94 12.32
N TYR A 72 14.86 19.19 12.53
CA TYR A 72 13.93 18.16 12.95
C TYR A 72 13.64 17.21 11.79
N VAL A 73 13.90 15.92 12.04
CA VAL A 73 13.55 14.82 11.15
C VAL A 73 12.84 13.76 11.98
N GLY A 74 11.65 13.40 11.53
CA GLY A 74 10.78 12.43 12.15
C GLY A 74 11.19 10.99 11.85
N LYS A 75 10.54 10.06 12.56
CA LYS A 75 10.69 8.62 12.25
C LYS A 75 9.82 8.24 11.04
N HIS A 76 10.11 7.08 10.44
CA HIS A 76 9.25 6.51 9.42
C HIS A 76 7.97 5.89 10.00
N TYR A 77 6.84 6.22 9.39
CA TYR A 77 5.52 5.67 9.65
C TYR A 77 5.07 4.81 8.49
N LYS A 78 4.46 3.65 8.78
CA LYS A 78 3.75 2.89 7.75
C LYS A 78 2.39 3.56 7.57
N LEU A 79 2.10 4.06 6.38
CA LEU A 79 0.81 4.66 6.04
C LEU A 79 -0.15 3.66 5.39
N TYR A 80 0.05 2.37 5.71
CA TYR A 80 -0.74 1.24 5.26
C TYR A 80 -0.86 0.20 6.38
N ASN A 81 -1.94 -0.57 6.35
CA ASN A 81 -2.11 -1.73 7.22
C ASN A 81 -1.35 -2.93 6.68
N GLU A 82 -0.79 -3.75 7.57
CA GLU A 82 -0.11 -4.99 7.20
C GLU A 82 -1.05 -6.19 7.33
N VAL A 83 -0.93 -7.13 6.40
CA VAL A 83 -1.60 -8.43 6.51
C VAL A 83 -0.98 -9.20 7.67
N GLN A 84 -1.82 -9.78 8.53
CA GLN A 84 -1.35 -10.65 9.60
C GLN A 84 -0.68 -11.89 8.99
N SER A 85 0.49 -12.23 9.51
CA SER A 85 1.24 -13.40 9.08
C SER A 85 2.13 -13.88 10.22
N SER A 86 2.26 -15.19 10.34
CA SER A 86 3.16 -15.89 11.25
C SER A 86 4.61 -15.88 10.79
N THR A 87 4.88 -15.52 9.52
CA THR A 87 6.25 -15.51 8.99
C THR A 87 7.04 -14.31 9.51
N ARG A 88 8.30 -14.56 9.89
CA ARG A 88 9.25 -13.51 10.27
C ARG A 88 9.60 -12.64 9.05
N GLY A 89 9.64 -11.32 9.26
CA GLY A 89 10.08 -10.35 8.24
C GLY A 89 9.04 -9.28 7.91
N ARG A 90 9.26 -8.56 6.80
CA ARG A 90 8.39 -7.47 6.36
C ARG A 90 7.07 -8.03 5.85
N LYS A 91 5.97 -7.65 6.50
CA LYS A 91 4.62 -8.09 6.15
C LYS A 91 4.12 -7.37 4.89
N ALA A 92 3.28 -8.04 4.12
CA ALA A 92 2.65 -7.43 2.94
C ALA A 92 1.70 -6.31 3.38
N ALA A 93 1.66 -5.21 2.63
CA ALA A 93 0.61 -4.22 2.81
C ALA A 93 -0.74 -4.83 2.40
N GLN A 94 -1.78 -4.59 3.19
CA GLN A 94 -3.14 -5.08 2.94
C GLN A 94 -3.65 -4.63 1.56
N ILE A 95 -3.33 -3.40 1.14
CA ILE A 95 -3.67 -2.88 -0.19
C ILE A 95 -3.05 -3.71 -1.33
N ASN A 96 -1.86 -4.27 -1.14
CA ASN A 96 -1.21 -5.10 -2.17
C ASN A 96 -1.96 -6.42 -2.37
N VAL A 97 -2.43 -7.01 -1.27
CA VAL A 97 -3.19 -8.27 -1.32
C VAL A 97 -4.61 -8.02 -1.80
N GLY A 98 -5.29 -7.02 -1.25
CA GLY A 98 -6.66 -6.66 -1.61
C GLY A 98 -6.80 -6.27 -3.08
N SER A 99 -5.88 -5.46 -3.61
CA SER A 99 -5.88 -5.12 -5.05
C SER A 99 -5.73 -6.36 -5.92
N GLN A 100 -4.88 -7.32 -5.54
CA GLN A 100 -4.66 -8.53 -6.32
C GLN A 100 -5.82 -9.53 -6.22
N ILE A 101 -6.54 -9.56 -5.09
CA ILE A 101 -7.83 -10.27 -5.00
C ILE A 101 -8.82 -9.66 -5.98
N GLY A 102 -8.95 -8.33 -6.02
CA GLY A 102 -9.83 -7.64 -6.97
C GLY A 102 -9.45 -7.88 -8.44
N VAL A 103 -8.15 -7.89 -8.75
CA VAL A 103 -7.64 -8.23 -10.08
C VAL A 103 -7.99 -9.69 -10.42
N ALA A 104 -7.78 -10.64 -9.50
CA ALA A 104 -8.06 -12.05 -9.74
C ALA A 104 -9.58 -12.36 -9.86
N SER A 105 -10.43 -11.56 -9.21
CA SER A 105 -11.89 -11.69 -9.29
C SER A 105 -12.51 -10.96 -10.47
N THR A 106 -11.72 -10.25 -11.27
CA THR A 106 -12.21 -9.49 -12.44
C THR A 106 -11.51 -9.96 -13.71
N SER A 107 -12.01 -9.56 -14.87
CA SER A 107 -11.36 -9.85 -16.16
C SER A 107 -10.14 -8.97 -16.44
N ILE A 108 -9.67 -8.19 -15.45
CA ILE A 108 -8.54 -7.29 -15.59
C ILE A 108 -7.26 -8.07 -15.26
N GLY A 109 -6.40 -8.30 -16.26
CA GLY A 109 -5.08 -8.84 -16.02
C GLY A 109 -4.13 -7.83 -15.35
N ASN A 110 -3.00 -8.31 -14.82
CA ASN A 110 -1.98 -7.45 -14.18
C ASN A 110 -1.51 -6.29 -15.08
N THR A 111 -1.40 -6.51 -16.39
CA THR A 111 -1.04 -5.44 -17.35
C THR A 111 -2.10 -4.34 -17.38
N GLY A 112 -3.38 -4.70 -17.38
CA GLY A 112 -4.49 -3.74 -17.32
C GLY A 112 -4.50 -2.98 -15.99
N PHE A 113 -4.27 -3.69 -14.89
CA PHE A 113 -4.14 -3.07 -13.57
C PHE A 113 -3.01 -2.04 -13.50
N LEU A 114 -1.82 -2.38 -13.98
CA LEU A 114 -0.68 -1.46 -14.03
C LEU A 114 -0.96 -0.26 -14.94
N ARG A 115 -1.67 -0.48 -16.05
CA ARG A 115 -2.10 0.61 -16.95
C ARG A 115 -3.04 1.58 -16.22
N ILE A 116 -4.02 1.08 -15.48
CA ILE A 116 -4.94 1.90 -14.68
C ILE A 116 -4.16 2.77 -13.70
N LEU A 117 -3.24 2.19 -12.93
CA LEU A 117 -2.42 2.93 -11.96
C LEU A 117 -1.60 4.04 -12.63
N ASN A 118 -0.95 3.73 -13.76
CA ASN A 118 -0.17 4.73 -14.50
C ASN A 118 -1.05 5.85 -15.06
N THR A 119 -2.28 5.55 -15.51
CA THR A 119 -3.21 6.57 -16.02
C THR A 119 -3.79 7.45 -14.91
N THR A 120 -3.89 6.94 -13.68
CA THR A 120 -4.34 7.70 -12.51
C THR A 120 -3.19 8.40 -11.79
N TYR A 121 -2.00 8.48 -12.40
CA TYR A 121 -0.78 9.06 -11.81
C TYR A 121 -0.35 8.42 -10.49
N ILE A 122 -0.75 7.17 -10.23
CA ILE A 122 -0.27 6.40 -9.08
C ILE A 122 0.99 5.66 -9.50
N ILE A 123 2.07 5.78 -8.73
CA ILE A 123 3.28 5.03 -9.05
C ILE A 123 2.97 3.53 -8.96
N ALA A 124 3.02 2.83 -10.09
CA ALA A 124 2.69 1.42 -10.14
C ALA A 124 3.72 0.55 -9.40
N PRO A 125 3.32 -0.56 -8.76
CA PRO A 125 4.24 -1.55 -8.22
C PRO A 125 4.99 -2.27 -9.35
N SER A 126 6.09 -2.95 -9.00
CA SER A 126 6.85 -3.74 -9.98
C SER A 126 5.97 -4.83 -10.61
N PRO A 127 5.98 -5.01 -11.95
CA PRO A 127 5.24 -6.08 -12.62
C PRO A 127 5.58 -7.47 -12.09
N LEU A 128 6.85 -7.70 -11.73
CA LEU A 128 7.31 -8.94 -11.13
C LEU A 128 6.65 -9.19 -9.76
N LEU A 129 6.53 -8.14 -8.94
CA LEU A 129 5.87 -8.24 -7.63
C LEU A 129 4.36 -8.49 -7.80
N CYS A 130 3.71 -7.85 -8.78
CA CYS A 130 2.32 -8.17 -9.14
C CYS A 130 2.17 -9.63 -9.53
N LYS A 131 3.03 -10.16 -10.40
CA LYS A 131 2.99 -11.59 -10.79
C LYS A 131 3.17 -12.52 -9.58
N LYS A 132 4.14 -12.22 -8.71
CA LYS A 132 4.36 -13.00 -7.48
C LYS A 132 3.14 -12.97 -6.55
N GLN A 133 2.49 -11.81 -6.42
CA GLN A 133 1.30 -11.68 -5.57
C GLN A 133 0.08 -12.35 -6.19
N ALA A 134 -0.13 -12.22 -7.51
CA ALA A 134 -1.17 -12.92 -8.25
C ALA A 134 -1.05 -14.44 -8.07
N ASN A 135 0.16 -14.99 -8.20
CA ASN A 135 0.38 -16.42 -7.98
C ASN A 135 -0.04 -16.86 -6.58
N LYS A 136 0.29 -16.09 -5.53
CA LYS A 136 -0.13 -16.37 -4.15
C LYS A 136 -1.65 -16.34 -3.99
N VAL A 137 -2.30 -15.31 -4.54
CA VAL A 137 -3.76 -15.17 -4.50
C VAL A 137 -4.43 -16.32 -5.25
N ASN A 138 -3.96 -16.65 -6.45
CA ASN A 138 -4.51 -17.74 -7.25
C ASN A 138 -4.38 -19.10 -6.55
N THR A 139 -3.25 -19.38 -5.89
CA THR A 139 -3.11 -20.60 -5.09
C THR A 139 -4.09 -20.66 -3.92
N ALA A 140 -4.33 -19.53 -3.25
CA ALA A 140 -5.30 -19.46 -2.17
C ALA A 140 -6.73 -19.65 -2.68
N MET A 141 -7.09 -18.99 -3.79
CA MET A 141 -8.41 -19.13 -4.44
C MET A 141 -8.66 -20.56 -4.90
N LYS A 142 -7.67 -21.22 -5.51
CA LYS A 142 -7.78 -22.64 -5.90
C LYS A 142 -8.11 -23.52 -4.69
N SER A 143 -7.39 -23.36 -3.59
CA SER A 143 -7.63 -24.12 -2.35
C SER A 143 -9.02 -23.86 -1.75
N LEU A 144 -9.58 -22.66 -1.90
CA LEU A 144 -10.91 -22.31 -1.43
C LEU A 144 -11.99 -22.95 -2.32
N ASN A 145 -11.79 -22.92 -3.64
CA ASN A 145 -12.70 -23.55 -4.59
C ASN A 145 -12.75 -25.06 -4.41
N GLU A 146 -11.60 -25.72 -4.23
CA GLU A 146 -11.53 -27.17 -3.96
C GLU A 146 -12.27 -27.53 -2.67
N ARG A 147 -12.08 -26.77 -1.59
CA ARG A 147 -12.82 -26.96 -0.33
C ARG A 147 -14.32 -26.77 -0.50
N SER A 148 -14.73 -25.69 -1.16
CA SER A 148 -16.13 -25.41 -1.43
C SER A 148 -16.80 -26.53 -2.22
N MET A 149 -16.15 -27.06 -3.26
CA MET A 149 -16.66 -28.19 -4.04
C MET A 149 -16.77 -29.47 -3.21
N CYS A 150 -15.81 -29.74 -2.31
CA CYS A 150 -15.90 -30.86 -1.38
C CYS A 150 -17.10 -30.73 -0.43
N ASP A 151 -17.35 -29.53 0.11
CA ASP A 151 -18.46 -29.28 1.03
C ASP A 151 -19.82 -29.39 0.31
N ILE A 152 -19.92 -28.89 -0.93
CA ILE A 152 -21.10 -29.08 -1.78
C ILE A 152 -21.38 -30.56 -1.99
N LYS A 153 -20.36 -31.35 -2.34
CA LYS A 153 -20.51 -32.81 -2.53
C LYS A 153 -21.04 -33.50 -1.27
N LYS A 154 -20.49 -33.19 -0.09
CA LYS A 154 -20.97 -33.75 1.18
C LYS A 154 -22.44 -33.40 1.43
N ASN A 155 -22.83 -32.16 1.19
CA ASN A 155 -24.20 -31.69 1.40
C ASN A 155 -25.21 -32.31 0.41
N LEU A 156 -24.78 -32.64 -0.80
CA LEU A 156 -25.60 -33.36 -1.77
C LEU A 156 -25.82 -34.82 -1.35
N VAL A 157 -24.77 -35.51 -0.87
CA VAL A 157 -24.86 -36.90 -0.41
C VAL A 157 -25.78 -37.04 0.82
N LEU A 158 -25.80 -36.06 1.72
CA LEU A 158 -26.67 -36.07 2.91
C LEU A 158 -28.14 -35.77 2.62
N LYS A 159 -28.48 -35.24 1.44
CA LYS A 159 -29.84 -34.84 1.06
C LYS A 159 -30.54 -35.82 0.11
N MET A 160 -29.89 -36.91 -0.29
CA MET A 160 -30.54 -37.95 -1.08
C MET A 160 -31.37 -38.86 -0.17
N PRO A 161 -32.71 -38.93 -0.34
CA PRO A 161 -33.51 -39.95 0.35
C PRO A 161 -33.08 -41.34 -0.15
N LYS A 162 -32.99 -42.29 0.79
CA LYS A 162 -32.74 -43.71 0.48
C LYS A 162 -33.91 -44.32 -0.26
#